data_AF-A0A7Y4S3Y1-F1
#
_entry.id   AF-A0A7Y4S3Y1-F1
#
_cell.length_a   1.000
_cell.length_b   1.000
_cell.length_c   1.000
_cell.angle_alpha   90.00
_cell.angle_beta   90.00
_cell.angle_gamma   90.00
#
_symmetry.space_group_name_H-M   'P 1'
#
loop_
_entity.id
_entity.type
_entity.pdbx_description
1 polymer ?
#
loop_
_entity_poly.entity_id
_entity_poly.type
_entity_poly.pdbx_seq_one_letter_code
_entity_poly.pdbx_strand_id
1 'polypeptide(L)'
;MLILWLLVIVYYDVSWRRVPNQLLLAAMVWQGVNWLVFHTGLFDISLESAVLGFVVSLVVFLPLYVFRLMAAGDVKFFAVLGLLLGPVSLLPIFVIGSLLAGVHALLYKTLHTGNAFLLHLLLVQMQRGRFVRYILQKLDARTGLPYAAYLAIGAIAVVVYTQASWWLPY
;
A
#
# COMPACT_ATOMS: atom_id res chain seq x y z
N MET A 1 5.41 18.42 -0.30
CA MET A 1 4.85 17.92 -1.58
C MET A 1 4.58 16.42 -1.55
N LEU A 2 5.55 15.56 -1.21
CA LEU A 2 5.31 14.10 -1.14
C LEU A 2 4.23 13.70 -0.11
N ILE A 3 4.20 14.31 1.08
CA ILE A 3 3.15 14.04 2.09
C ILE A 3 1.76 14.38 1.55
N LEU A 4 1.61 15.51 0.84
CA LEU A 4 0.33 15.89 0.23
C LEU A 4 -0.12 14.85 -0.81
N TRP A 5 0.80 14.38 -1.65
CA TRP A 5 0.52 13.31 -2.61
C TRP A 5 0.10 11.99 -1.92
N LEU A 6 0.76 11.62 -0.81
CA LEU A 6 0.37 10.45 -0.01
C LEU A 6 -1.02 10.61 0.62
N LEU A 7 -1.36 11.80 1.13
CA LEU A 7 -2.69 12.10 1.67
C LEU A 7 -3.77 12.00 0.58
N VAL A 8 -3.48 12.45 -0.64
CA VAL A 8 -4.38 12.28 -1.79
C VAL A 8 -4.57 10.80 -2.09
N ILE A 9 -3.52 9.97 -2.06
CA ILE A 9 -3.65 8.52 -2.23
C ILE A 9 -4.50 7.88 -1.14
N VAL A 10 -4.29 8.25 0.12
CA VAL A 10 -5.13 7.79 1.25
C VAL A 10 -6.59 8.16 0.99
N TYR A 11 -6.86 9.40 0.57
CA TYR A 11 -8.22 9.85 0.26
C TYR A 11 -8.86 9.04 -0.88
N TYR A 12 -8.11 8.78 -1.95
CA TYR A 12 -8.60 7.99 -3.09
C TYR A 12 -8.85 6.52 -2.71
N ASP A 13 -7.95 5.92 -1.94
CA ASP A 13 -8.05 4.53 -1.52
C ASP A 13 -9.17 4.33 -0.49
N VAL A 14 -9.38 5.28 0.42
CA VAL A 14 -10.51 5.22 1.37
C VAL A 14 -11.84 5.43 0.66
N SER A 15 -11.92 6.38 -0.27
CA SER A 15 -13.19 6.80 -0.89
C SER A 15 -13.62 5.90 -2.06
N TRP A 16 -12.68 5.51 -2.92
CA TRP A 16 -12.95 4.73 -4.14
C TRP A 16 -12.26 3.38 -4.20
N ARG A 17 -11.49 2.99 -3.16
CA ARG A 17 -10.76 1.72 -3.10
C ARG A 17 -9.85 1.48 -4.31
N ARG A 18 -9.31 2.57 -4.86
CA ARG A 18 -8.54 2.58 -6.10
C ARG A 18 -7.44 3.62 -6.03
N VAL A 19 -6.22 3.19 -6.33
CA VAL A 19 -5.10 4.10 -6.58
C VAL A 19 -5.10 4.45 -8.08
N PRO A 20 -5.40 5.70 -8.48
CA PRO A 20 -5.45 6.08 -9.88
C PRO A 20 -4.04 6.10 -10.49
N ASN A 21 -3.88 5.45 -11.66
CA ASN A 21 -2.60 5.38 -12.37
C ASN A 21 -2.03 6.79 -12.67
N GLN A 22 -2.89 7.79 -12.85
CA GLN A 22 -2.50 9.18 -13.11
C GLN A 22 -1.64 9.76 -11.97
N LEU A 23 -1.98 9.48 -10.71
CA LEU A 23 -1.19 9.96 -9.57
C LEU A 23 0.18 9.29 -9.51
N LEU A 24 0.24 7.99 -9.85
CA LEU A 24 1.49 7.23 -9.91
C LEU A 24 2.41 7.76 -11.02
N LEU A 25 1.83 8.03 -12.19
CA LEU A 25 2.55 8.56 -13.35
C LEU A 25 3.05 9.99 -13.07
N ALA A 26 2.23 10.82 -12.42
CA ALA A 26 2.64 12.16 -11.98
C ALA A 26 3.84 12.12 -11.01
N ALA A 27 3.87 11.16 -10.08
CA ALA A 27 5.01 10.99 -9.18
C ALA A 27 6.28 10.52 -9.90
N MET A 28 6.16 9.60 -10.87
CA MET A 28 7.30 9.18 -11.70
C MET A 28 7.87 10.33 -12.53
N VAL A 29 7.00 11.13 -13.16
CA VAL A 29 7.40 12.34 -13.90
C VAL A 29 8.07 13.33 -12.95
N TRP A 30 7.52 13.53 -11.75
CA TRP A 30 8.11 14.42 -10.76
C TRP A 30 9.54 13.99 -10.37
N GLN A 31 9.78 12.70 -10.15
CA GLN A 31 11.15 12.18 -9.92
C GLN A 31 12.06 12.41 -11.14
N GLY A 32 11.56 12.13 -12.35
CA GLY A 32 12.32 12.32 -13.59
C GLY A 32 12.67 13.79 -13.86
N VAL A 33 11.77 14.72 -13.54
CA VAL A 33 12.03 16.16 -13.64
C VAL A 33 13.08 16.60 -12.62
N ASN A 34 13.06 16.08 -11.39
CA ASN A 34 14.12 16.39 -10.41
C ASN A 34 15.49 15.98 -10.93
N TRP A 35 15.57 14.78 -11.50
CA TRP A 35 16.77 14.29 -12.15
C TRP A 35 17.27 15.19 -13.29
N LEU A 36 16.36 15.65 -14.14
CA LEU A 36 16.70 16.50 -15.28
C LEU A 36 17.15 17.90 -14.88
N VAL A 37 16.53 18.48 -13.84
CA VAL A 37 16.73 19.89 -13.46
C VAL A 37 17.80 20.06 -12.39
N PHE A 38 17.85 19.16 -11.41
CA PHE A 38 18.74 19.27 -10.24
C PHE A 38 19.87 18.24 -10.25
N HIS A 39 19.91 17.34 -11.24
CA HIS A 39 20.88 16.24 -11.33
C HIS A 39 20.87 15.28 -10.13
N THR A 40 19.83 15.34 -9.29
CA THR A 40 19.62 14.47 -8.14
C THR A 40 18.16 14.02 -8.06
N GLY A 41 17.92 12.87 -7.40
CA GLY A 41 16.58 12.40 -7.10
C GLY A 41 15.95 13.15 -5.95
N LEU A 42 14.62 12.99 -5.79
CA LEU A 42 13.98 13.37 -4.53
C LEU A 42 14.70 12.66 -3.38
N PHE A 43 14.97 13.38 -2.28
CA PHE A 43 15.74 12.87 -1.12
C PHE A 43 17.18 12.45 -1.46
N ASP A 44 17.80 13.08 -2.46
CA ASP A 44 19.19 12.85 -2.88
C ASP A 44 19.50 11.40 -3.28
N ILE A 45 18.48 10.68 -3.75
CA ILE A 45 18.59 9.28 -4.17
C ILE A 45 19.19 9.20 -5.57
N SER A 46 20.16 8.30 -5.77
CA SER A 46 20.77 7.99 -7.07
C SER A 46 19.82 7.24 -8.02
N LEU A 47 20.09 7.25 -9.34
CA LEU A 47 19.22 6.61 -10.34
C LEU A 47 19.16 5.12 -10.06
N GLU A 48 20.34 4.57 -9.79
CA GLU A 48 20.54 3.16 -9.53
C GLU A 48 19.71 2.75 -8.33
N SER A 49 19.76 3.52 -7.23
CA SER A 49 18.96 3.26 -6.05
C SER A 49 17.46 3.39 -6.32
N ALA A 50 17.02 4.39 -7.08
CA ALA A 50 15.61 4.55 -7.46
C ALA A 50 15.10 3.39 -8.34
N VAL A 51 15.87 2.98 -9.35
CA VAL A 51 15.55 1.86 -10.24
C VAL A 51 15.57 0.54 -9.48
N LEU A 52 16.58 0.34 -8.62
CA LEU A 52 16.65 -0.82 -7.73
C LEU A 52 15.43 -0.87 -6.80
N GLY A 53 15.05 0.24 -6.18
CA GLY A 53 13.86 0.31 -5.35
C GLY A 53 12.59 -0.06 -6.12
N PHE A 54 12.42 0.46 -7.33
CA PHE A 54 11.29 0.12 -8.21
C PHE A 54 11.25 -1.38 -8.55
N VAL A 55 12.38 -1.95 -8.97
CA VAL A 55 12.48 -3.37 -9.36
C VAL A 55 12.30 -4.29 -8.16
N VAL A 56 12.94 -3.99 -7.02
CA VAL A 56 12.80 -4.77 -5.78
C VAL A 56 11.35 -4.78 -5.32
N SER A 57 10.68 -3.62 -5.30
CA SER A 57 9.25 -3.55 -5.00
C SER A 57 8.43 -4.44 -5.92
N LEU A 58 8.68 -4.41 -7.24
CA LEU A 58 7.95 -5.29 -8.16
C LEU A 58 8.25 -6.76 -7.89
N VAL A 59 9.52 -7.16 -7.76
CA VAL A 59 9.90 -8.56 -7.55
C VAL A 59 9.32 -9.12 -6.24
N VAL A 60 9.29 -8.32 -5.18
CA VAL A 60 8.76 -8.76 -3.88
C VAL A 60 7.24 -8.85 -3.89
N PHE A 61 6.54 -7.92 -4.55
CA PHE A 61 5.08 -7.84 -4.47
C PHE A 61 4.33 -8.48 -5.63
N LEU A 62 4.99 -8.77 -6.76
CA LEU A 62 4.39 -9.47 -7.89
C LEU A 62 3.98 -10.91 -7.54
N PRO A 63 4.73 -11.70 -6.75
CA PRO A 63 4.26 -12.97 -6.23
C PRO A 63 2.96 -12.81 -5.42
N LEU A 64 2.87 -11.80 -4.55
CA LEU A 64 1.67 -11.54 -3.74
C LEU A 64 0.45 -11.23 -4.62
N TYR A 65 0.64 -10.51 -5.73
CA TYR A 65 -0.40 -10.29 -6.73
C TYR A 65 -0.80 -11.58 -7.47
N VAL A 66 0.16 -12.40 -7.87
CA VAL A 66 -0.10 -13.69 -8.55
C VAL A 66 -0.91 -14.63 -7.64
N PHE A 67 -0.60 -14.66 -6.34
CA PHE A 67 -1.35 -15.41 -5.33
C PHE A 67 -2.68 -14.72 -4.92
N ARG A 68 -3.05 -13.59 -5.54
CA ARG A 68 -4.25 -12.79 -5.24
C ARG A 68 -4.35 -12.34 -3.79
N LEU A 69 -3.21 -12.20 -3.11
CA LEU A 69 -3.13 -11.67 -1.75
C LEU A 69 -3.22 -10.14 -1.74
N MET A 70 -2.99 -9.49 -2.89
CA MET A 70 -2.89 -8.04 -2.99
C MET A 70 -3.48 -7.51 -4.31
N ALA A 71 -4.04 -6.30 -4.29
CA ALA A 71 -4.56 -5.67 -5.49
C ALA A 71 -3.43 -5.15 -6.40
N ALA A 72 -3.68 -5.15 -7.71
CA ALA A 72 -2.72 -4.62 -8.69
C ALA A 72 -2.38 -3.13 -8.43
N GLY A 73 -3.31 -2.37 -7.85
CA GLY A 73 -3.08 -0.97 -7.49
C GLY A 73 -2.00 -0.81 -6.42
N ASP A 74 -2.04 -1.64 -5.39
CA ASP A 74 -1.11 -1.55 -4.27
C ASP A 74 0.31 -1.93 -4.69
N VAL A 75 0.46 -2.94 -5.57
CA VAL A 75 1.78 -3.31 -6.13
C VAL A 75 2.39 -2.16 -6.92
N LYS A 76 1.58 -1.50 -7.77
CA LYS A 76 2.04 -0.34 -8.54
C LYS A 76 2.40 0.83 -7.63
N PHE A 77 1.60 1.08 -6.60
CA PHE A 77 1.87 2.13 -5.63
C PHE A 77 3.19 1.86 -4.89
N PHE A 78 3.40 0.63 -4.42
CA PHE A 78 4.62 0.25 -3.73
C PHE A 78 5.86 0.28 -4.64
N ALA A 79 5.70 -0.03 -5.93
CA ALA A 79 6.76 0.16 -6.92
C ALA A 79 7.15 1.62 -7.07
N VAL A 80 6.17 2.52 -7.16
CA VAL A 80 6.41 3.98 -7.23
C VAL A 80 7.05 4.48 -5.94
N LEU A 81 6.65 3.98 -4.76
CA LEU A 81 7.34 4.31 -3.50
C LEU A 81 8.81 3.90 -3.52
N GLY A 82 9.14 2.72 -4.08
CA GLY A 82 10.53 2.29 -4.25
C GLY A 82 11.32 3.19 -5.19
N LEU A 83 10.68 3.70 -6.24
CA LEU A 83 11.28 4.68 -7.15
C LEU A 83 11.54 6.03 -6.45
N LEU A 84 10.65 6.45 -5.55
CA LEU A 84 10.73 7.76 -4.88
C LEU A 84 11.61 7.77 -3.62
N LEU A 85 11.71 6.64 -2.92
CA LEU A 85 12.34 6.55 -1.58
C LEU A 85 13.51 5.56 -1.52
N GLY A 86 13.78 4.85 -2.63
CA GLY A 86 14.81 3.82 -2.70
C GLY A 86 14.45 2.53 -1.96
N PRO A 87 15.28 1.47 -2.09
CA PRO A 87 15.00 0.15 -1.54
C PRO A 87 15.08 0.09 0.00
N VAL A 88 15.91 0.92 0.62
CA VAL A 88 16.13 0.93 2.08
C VAL A 88 14.85 1.30 2.82
N SER A 89 14.08 2.23 2.27
CA SER A 89 12.83 2.73 2.86
C SER A 89 11.67 1.75 2.70
N LEU A 90 11.77 0.75 1.82
CA LEU A 90 10.64 -0.14 1.49
C LEU A 90 10.25 -1.05 2.65
N LEU A 91 11.23 -1.68 3.29
CA LEU A 91 10.99 -2.64 4.37
C LEU A 91 10.22 -2.02 5.54
N PRO A 92 10.65 -0.87 6.12
CA PRO A 92 9.88 -0.26 7.22
C PRO A 92 8.49 0.19 6.78
N ILE A 93 8.32 0.71 5.56
CA ILE A 93 7.00 1.09 5.03
C ILE A 93 6.07 -0.13 4.95
N PHE A 94 6.57 -1.23 4.41
CA PHE A 94 5.81 -2.47 4.30
C PHE A 94 5.43 -3.02 5.67
N VAL A 95 6.36 -3.06 6.62
CA VAL A 95 6.11 -3.57 7.98
C VAL A 95 5.05 -2.73 8.68
N ILE A 96 5.19 -1.39 8.67
CA ILE A 96 4.22 -0.49 9.31
C ILE A 96 2.84 -0.62 8.64
N GLY A 97 2.79 -0.60 7.30
CA GLY A 97 1.54 -0.72 6.56
C GLY A 97 0.84 -2.07 6.80
N SER A 98 1.61 -3.17 6.79
CA SER A 98 1.09 -4.52 7.05
C SER A 98 0.56 -4.67 8.47
N LEU A 99 1.27 -4.11 9.46
CA LEU A 99 0.83 -4.14 10.86
C LEU A 99 -0.48 -3.37 11.04
N LEU A 100 -0.58 -2.15 10.48
CA LEU A 100 -1.80 -1.35 10.56
C LEU A 100 -2.99 -2.05 9.88
N ALA A 101 -2.77 -2.61 8.68
CA ALA A 101 -3.78 -3.38 7.98
C ALA A 101 -4.22 -4.62 8.78
N GLY A 102 -3.26 -5.34 9.38
CA GLY A 102 -3.52 -6.51 10.22
C GLY A 102 -4.30 -6.18 11.49
N VAL A 103 -3.93 -5.11 12.17
CA VAL A 103 -4.65 -4.61 13.37
C VAL A 103 -6.07 -4.19 13.00
N HIS A 104 -6.26 -3.48 11.89
CA HIS A 104 -7.58 -3.08 11.43
C HIS A 104 -8.45 -4.29 11.07
N ALA A 105 -7.89 -5.28 10.38
CA ALA A 105 -8.59 -6.52 10.05
C ALA A 105 -8.99 -7.30 11.32
N LEU A 106 -8.10 -7.37 12.31
CA LEU A 106 -8.37 -8.04 13.59
C LEU A 106 -9.47 -7.33 14.38
N LEU A 107 -9.40 -5.99 14.50
CA LEU A 107 -10.40 -5.18 15.18
C LEU A 107 -11.76 -5.24 14.49
N TYR A 108 -11.79 -5.13 13.17
CA TYR A 108 -13.02 -5.27 12.40
C TYR A 108 -13.67 -6.62 12.65
N LYS A 109 -12.87 -7.69 12.63
CA LYS A 109 -13.33 -9.05 12.93
C LYS A 109 -13.84 -9.15 14.38
N THR A 110 -13.10 -8.74 15.39
CA THR A 110 -13.54 -8.90 16.79
C THR A 110 -14.82 -8.12 17.10
N LEU A 111 -14.97 -6.91 16.56
CA LEU A 111 -16.15 -6.07 16.75
C LEU A 111 -17.40 -6.61 16.04
N HIS A 112 -17.24 -7.28 14.90
CA HIS A 112 -18.38 -7.82 14.12
C HIS A 112 -18.63 -9.32 14.36
N THR A 113 -17.72 -10.03 15.03
CA THR A 113 -17.81 -11.50 15.22
C THR A 113 -18.44 -11.92 16.55
N GLY A 114 -18.74 -10.99 17.48
CA GLY A 114 -19.36 -11.31 18.77
C GLY A 114 -20.62 -12.20 18.70
N ASN A 115 -21.42 -12.08 17.62
CA ASN A 115 -22.57 -12.94 17.32
C ASN A 115 -22.43 -13.76 16.01
N ALA A 116 -21.39 -13.53 15.21
CA ALA A 116 -21.27 -14.10 13.86
C ALA A 116 -20.47 -15.42 13.80
N PHE A 117 -19.80 -15.83 14.89
CA PHE A 117 -19.06 -17.11 14.91
C PHE A 117 -19.98 -18.33 14.71
N LEU A 118 -21.15 -18.35 15.35
CA LEU A 118 -22.19 -19.38 15.19
C LEU A 118 -22.84 -19.33 13.80
N LEU A 119 -23.11 -18.12 13.27
CA LEU A 119 -23.62 -17.94 11.91
C LEU A 119 -22.57 -18.33 10.85
N HIS A 120 -21.29 -18.11 11.12
CA HIS A 120 -20.20 -18.52 10.25
C HIS A 120 -20.06 -20.05 10.20
N LEU A 121 -20.20 -20.75 11.33
CA LEU A 121 -20.26 -22.22 11.33
C LEU A 121 -21.46 -22.76 10.53
N LEU A 122 -22.65 -22.15 10.67
CA LEU A 122 -23.85 -22.52 9.92
C LEU A 122 -23.71 -22.23 8.42
N LEU A 123 -23.10 -21.10 8.05
CA LEU A 123 -22.86 -20.72 6.67
C LEU A 123 -21.73 -21.53 6.02
N VAL A 124 -20.69 -21.92 6.76
CA VAL A 124 -19.63 -22.82 6.29
C VAL A 124 -20.19 -24.22 5.98
N GLN A 125 -21.22 -24.67 6.71
CA GLN A 125 -21.99 -25.86 6.31
C GLN A 125 -22.79 -25.66 5.01
N MET A 126 -23.30 -24.44 4.77
CA MET A 126 -24.02 -24.07 3.54
C MET A 126 -23.10 -23.68 2.35
N GLN A 127 -21.78 -23.61 2.53
CA GLN A 127 -20.79 -23.20 1.51
C GLN A 127 -20.60 -24.17 0.33
N ARG A 128 -21.40 -25.25 0.23
CA ARG A 128 -21.35 -26.19 -0.91
C ARG A 128 -21.89 -25.60 -2.23
N GLY A 129 -22.67 -24.51 -2.21
CA GLY A 129 -23.29 -23.93 -3.42
C GLY A 129 -22.40 -22.93 -4.19
N ARG A 130 -22.25 -23.09 -5.52
CA ARG A 130 -21.54 -22.13 -6.41
C ARG A 130 -22.17 -20.72 -6.40
N PHE A 131 -23.48 -20.62 -6.20
CA PHE A 131 -24.24 -19.37 -6.19
C PHE A 131 -23.97 -18.51 -4.94
N VAL A 132 -23.87 -19.15 -3.77
CA VAL A 132 -23.53 -18.48 -2.50
C VAL A 132 -22.10 -17.92 -2.56
N ARG A 133 -21.15 -18.67 -3.14
CA ARG A 133 -19.79 -18.19 -3.39
C ARG A 133 -19.75 -16.94 -4.27
N TYR A 134 -20.55 -16.90 -5.33
CA TYR A 134 -20.64 -15.73 -6.22
C TYR A 134 -21.15 -14.48 -5.50
N ILE A 135 -22.21 -14.60 -4.69
CA ILE A 135 -22.77 -13.47 -3.94
C ILE A 135 -21.82 -13.00 -2.84
N LEU A 136 -21.21 -13.92 -2.09
CA LEU A 136 -20.24 -13.58 -1.06
C LEU A 136 -19.00 -12.90 -1.66
N GLN A 137 -18.46 -13.38 -2.78
CA GLN A 137 -17.36 -12.71 -3.49
C GLN A 137 -17.71 -11.28 -3.92
N LYS A 138 -18.95 -11.05 -4.35
CA LYS A 138 -19.40 -9.73 -4.83
C LYS A 138 -19.61 -8.74 -3.67
N LEU A 139 -20.00 -9.24 -2.50
CA LEU A 139 -20.07 -8.48 -1.26
C LEU A 139 -18.66 -8.20 -0.71
N ASP A 140 -17.79 -9.21 -0.70
CA ASP A 140 -16.38 -9.09 -0.26
C ASP A 140 -15.56 -8.15 -1.16
N ALA A 141 -15.86 -8.13 -2.46
CA ALA A 141 -15.23 -7.22 -3.42
C ALA A 141 -15.47 -5.73 -3.12
N ARG A 142 -16.48 -5.39 -2.30
CA ARG A 142 -16.73 -4.02 -1.83
C ARG A 142 -16.11 -3.73 -0.46
N THR A 143 -15.71 -4.75 0.28
CA THR A 143 -15.04 -4.68 1.59
C THR A 143 -13.55 -4.98 1.49
N GLY A 144 -12.91 -4.64 0.37
CA GLY A 144 -11.45 -4.62 0.30
C GLY A 144 -10.88 -3.64 1.33
N LEU A 145 -9.96 -4.11 2.18
CA LEU A 145 -9.23 -3.26 3.11
C LEU A 145 -8.45 -2.19 2.33
N PRO A 146 -8.43 -0.91 2.77
CA PRO A 146 -7.62 0.13 2.16
C PRO A 146 -6.13 -0.07 2.45
N TYR A 147 -5.54 -1.07 1.81
CA TYR A 147 -4.16 -1.46 2.05
C TYR A 147 -3.18 -0.38 1.59
N ALA A 148 -3.46 0.28 0.45
CA ALA A 148 -2.66 1.41 -0.02
C ALA A 148 -2.68 2.59 0.95
N ALA A 149 -3.79 2.84 1.65
CA ALA A 149 -3.84 3.87 2.69
C ALA A 149 -2.89 3.55 3.86
N TYR A 150 -2.84 2.31 4.32
CA TYR A 150 -1.92 1.91 5.40
C TYR A 150 -0.45 1.98 4.95
N LEU A 151 -0.15 1.57 3.72
CA LEU A 151 1.17 1.77 3.14
C LEU A 151 1.54 3.26 3.04
N ALA A 152 0.61 4.11 2.65
CA ALA A 152 0.84 5.55 2.58
C ALA A 152 1.09 6.16 3.97
N ILE A 153 0.40 5.69 5.01
CA ILE A 153 0.67 6.09 6.40
C ILE A 153 2.08 5.64 6.82
N GLY A 154 2.47 4.40 6.49
CA GLY A 154 3.83 3.92 6.72
C GLY A 154 4.89 4.77 6.01
N ALA A 155 4.62 5.17 4.76
CA ALA A 155 5.49 6.06 3.99
C ALA A 155 5.60 7.46 4.63
N ILE A 156 4.50 8.04 5.12
CA ILE A 156 4.53 9.30 5.86
C ILE A 156 5.41 9.16 7.11
N ALA A 157 5.22 8.09 7.90
CA ALA A 157 5.98 7.86 9.12
C ALA A 157 7.49 7.76 8.84
N VAL A 158 7.88 7.00 7.82
CA VAL A 158 9.30 6.87 7.42
C VAL A 158 9.87 8.18 6.92
N VAL A 159 9.13 8.94 6.09
CA VAL A 159 9.59 10.24 5.59
C VAL A 159 9.74 11.26 6.71
N VAL A 160 8.84 11.27 7.69
CA VAL A 160 8.95 12.15 8.86
C VAL A 160 10.14 11.74 9.72
N TYR A 161 10.36 10.44 9.91
CA TYR A 161 11.50 9.93 10.67
C TYR A 161 12.84 10.27 10.01
N THR A 162 12.97 10.04 8.69
CA THR A 162 14.20 10.37 7.97
C THR A 162 14.47 11.87 8.05
N GLN A 163 13.46 12.71 7.78
CA GLN A 163 13.57 14.16 7.95
C GLN A 163 14.03 14.54 9.35
N ALA A 164 13.40 14.02 10.41
CA ALA A 164 13.74 14.32 11.80
C ALA A 164 15.16 13.86 12.19
N SER A 165 15.64 12.74 11.64
CA SER A 165 16.99 12.23 11.92
C SER A 165 18.10 13.14 11.38
N TRP A 166 17.84 13.96 10.36
CA TRP A 166 18.77 14.99 9.90
C TRP A 166 18.90 16.18 10.86
N TRP A 167 17.95 16.39 11.78
CA TRP A 167 17.94 17.50 12.74
C TRP A 167 18.59 17.16 14.09
N LEU A 168 18.78 15.88 14.40
CA LEU A 168 19.46 15.44 15.61
C LEU A 168 20.89 15.01 15.25
N PRO A 169 21.89 15.91 15.35
CA PRO A 169 23.28 15.51 15.18
C PRO A 169 23.63 14.56 16.32
N TYR A 170 23.88 13.30 15.98
CA TYR A 170 24.58 12.36 16.86
C TYR A 170 26.08 12.63 16.77
#